data_AF-A0A382ZAJ8-F1
#
_entry.id   AF-A0A382ZAJ8-F1
#
_cell.length_a   1.000
_cell.length_b   1.000
_cell.length_c   1.000
_cell.angle_alpha   90.00
_cell.angle_beta   90.00
_cell.angle_gamma   90.00
#
_symmetry.space_group_name_H-M   'P 1'
#
loop_
_entity.id
_entity.type
_entity.pdbx_description
1 polymer ?
#
loop_
_entity_poly.entity_id
_entity_poly.type
_entity_poly.pdbx_seq_one_letter_code
_entity_poly.pdbx_strand_id
1 'polypeptide(L)'
;MKGFLPINEPLQGYSSINENSLTKLQELATKLPKLLLTDRLETNITMMSDDDLCVDSLIQNGSLEEIKLSMVQLSFIAHAYILGGAEPKSNLPRVIAKPWVSISKKLERPPVLSYASYCLDNWYLMNSEEPINLNNVALINNFLGGIDEDWFVTIHVCIEDAARDAMEASKLLSQCTEESEESY
;
A
#
# COMPACT_ATOMS: atom_id res chain seq x y z
N MET A 1 15.04 1.41 14.20
CA MET A 1 13.83 0.82 13.62
C MET A 1 12.83 0.76 14.76
N LYS A 2 11.77 1.57 14.71
CA LYS A 2 10.75 1.66 15.77
C LYS A 2 9.49 0.94 15.28
N GLY A 3 9.53 -0.39 15.22
CA GLY A 3 8.45 -1.18 14.63
C GLY A 3 8.58 -1.40 13.12
N PHE A 4 7.53 -1.96 12.52
CA PHE A 4 7.42 -2.22 11.08
C PHE A 4 6.64 -1.15 10.31
N LEU A 5 5.90 -0.28 11.01
CA LEU A 5 5.28 0.88 10.38
C LEU A 5 6.35 1.81 9.77
N PRO A 6 6.05 2.45 8.63
CA PRO A 6 6.95 3.43 8.06
C PRO A 6 7.17 4.60 9.03
N ILE A 7 8.35 5.20 8.98
CA ILE A 7 8.73 6.31 9.86
C ILE A 7 7.85 7.54 9.60
N ASN A 8 7.56 7.78 8.31
CA ASN A 8 6.67 8.83 7.86
C ASN A 8 5.32 8.21 7.45
N GLU A 9 4.25 8.99 7.55
CA GLU A 9 2.95 8.58 7.02
C GLU A 9 3.06 8.22 5.53
N PRO A 10 2.41 7.13 5.09
CA PRO A 10 2.34 6.79 3.68
C PRO A 10 1.75 7.94 2.84
N LEU A 11 2.26 8.09 1.62
CA LEU A 11 1.74 9.10 0.70
C LEU A 11 0.35 8.71 0.20
N GLN A 12 -0.56 9.69 0.13
CA GLN A 12 -1.90 9.50 -0.43
C GLN A 12 -1.97 9.80 -1.93
N GLY A 13 -0.93 10.44 -2.48
CA GLY A 13 -0.87 10.83 -3.89
C GLY A 13 0.54 11.15 -4.35
N TYR A 14 0.72 11.18 -5.67
CA TYR A 14 1.98 11.55 -6.33
C TYR A 14 2.18 13.06 -6.30
N SER A 15 3.41 13.53 -6.04
CA SER A 15 3.71 14.96 -5.93
C SER A 15 4.92 15.38 -6.77
N SER A 16 5.86 14.46 -7.00
CA SER A 16 7.13 14.74 -7.64
C SER A 16 7.05 14.72 -9.16
N ILE A 17 6.08 14.02 -9.73
CA ILE A 17 6.01 13.71 -11.17
C ILE A 17 4.57 13.90 -11.67
N ASN A 18 4.35 14.95 -12.47
CA ASN A 18 3.07 15.19 -13.14
C ASN A 18 3.01 14.39 -14.45
N GLU A 19 2.88 13.07 -14.32
CA GLU A 19 2.71 12.15 -15.44
C GLU A 19 1.28 11.66 -15.55
N ASN A 20 0.74 11.66 -16.76
CA ASN A 20 -0.61 11.22 -17.06
C ASN A 20 -0.87 9.76 -16.60
N SER A 21 0.14 8.88 -16.66
CA SER A 21 0.01 7.49 -16.22
C SER A 21 -0.16 7.36 -14.70
N LEU A 22 0.59 8.14 -13.91
CA LEU A 22 0.46 8.15 -12.45
C LEU A 22 -0.88 8.75 -12.01
N THR A 23 -1.34 9.80 -12.70
CA THR A 23 -2.68 10.35 -12.48
C THR A 23 -3.77 9.32 -12.78
N LYS A 24 -3.69 8.59 -13.90
CA LYS A 24 -4.61 7.50 -14.23
C LYS A 24 -4.58 6.39 -13.18
N LEU A 25 -3.39 6.02 -12.71
CA LEU A 25 -3.22 5.00 -11.67
C LEU A 25 -3.88 5.43 -10.35
N GLN A 26 -3.61 6.67 -9.90
CA GLN A 26 -4.23 7.26 -8.73
C GLN A 26 -5.76 7.27 -8.85
N GLU A 27 -6.29 7.77 -9.97
CA GLU A 27 -7.73 7.86 -10.19
C GLU A 27 -8.40 6.48 -10.16
N LEU A 28 -7.79 5.49 -10.82
CA LEU A 28 -8.29 4.14 -10.87
C LEU A 28 -8.32 3.50 -9.48
N ALA A 29 -7.25 3.70 -8.69
CA ALA A 29 -7.15 3.26 -7.30
C ALA A 29 -8.21 3.91 -6.40
N THR A 30 -8.34 5.24 -6.43
CA THR A 30 -9.33 5.96 -5.62
C THR A 30 -10.77 5.60 -6.00
N LYS A 31 -11.05 5.36 -7.28
CA LYS A 31 -12.39 4.97 -7.77
C LYS A 31 -12.66 3.47 -7.64
N LEU A 32 -11.69 2.66 -7.20
CA LEU A 32 -11.77 1.21 -7.19
C LEU A 32 -13.03 0.67 -6.50
N PRO A 33 -13.45 1.17 -5.30
CA PRO A 33 -14.70 0.75 -4.68
C PRO A 33 -15.94 0.95 -5.53
N LYS A 34 -16.03 2.08 -6.24
CA LYS A 34 -17.17 2.38 -7.10
C LYS A 34 -17.13 1.56 -8.39
N LEU A 35 -15.93 1.27 -8.90
CA LEU A 35 -15.75 0.44 -10.08
C LEU A 35 -16.11 -1.02 -9.82
N LEU A 36 -15.75 -1.56 -8.65
CA LEU A 36 -16.16 -2.90 -8.22
C LEU A 36 -17.66 -2.97 -7.98
N LEU A 37 -18.24 -2.00 -7.25
CA LEU A 37 -19.69 -1.95 -7.00
C LEU A 37 -20.53 -1.90 -8.29
N THR A 38 -19.99 -1.28 -9.35
CA THR A 38 -20.71 -1.11 -10.63
C THR A 38 -20.29 -2.10 -11.71
N ASP A 39 -19.43 -3.07 -11.39
CA ASP A 39 -18.85 -4.04 -12.34
C ASP A 39 -18.20 -3.38 -13.57
N ARG A 40 -17.58 -2.20 -13.36
CA ARG A 40 -16.97 -1.39 -14.43
C ARG A 40 -15.46 -1.51 -14.50
N LEU A 41 -14.81 -2.14 -13.52
CA LEU A 41 -13.34 -2.23 -13.47
C LEU A 41 -12.77 -2.90 -14.72
N GLU A 42 -13.28 -4.07 -15.09
CA GLU A 42 -12.80 -4.81 -16.26
C GLU A 42 -12.95 -3.99 -17.54
N THR A 43 -14.14 -3.41 -17.77
CA THR A 43 -14.40 -2.58 -18.94
C THR A 43 -13.42 -1.40 -19.01
N ASN A 44 -13.16 -0.72 -17.88
CA ASN A 44 -12.20 0.38 -17.84
C ASN A 44 -10.80 -0.10 -18.23
N ILE A 45 -10.31 -1.19 -17.64
CA ILE A 45 -8.98 -1.74 -17.94
C ILE A 45 -8.85 -2.16 -19.41
N THR A 46 -9.89 -2.77 -20.00
CA THR A 46 -9.85 -3.22 -21.40
C THR A 46 -9.80 -2.07 -22.41
N MET A 47 -10.22 -0.86 -22.03
CA MET A 47 -10.13 0.34 -22.87
C MET A 47 -8.78 1.05 -22.77
N MET A 48 -7.92 0.64 -21.83
CA MET A 48 -6.62 1.28 -21.61
C MET A 48 -5.57 0.74 -22.58
N SER A 49 -4.64 1.61 -22.96
CA SER A 49 -3.43 1.21 -23.68
C SER A 49 -2.40 0.59 -22.73
N ASP A 50 -1.48 -0.22 -23.26
CA ASP A 50 -0.47 -0.95 -22.47
C ASP A 50 0.40 -0.07 -21.55
N ASP A 51 0.55 1.22 -21.87
CA ASP A 51 1.38 2.17 -21.12
C ASP A 51 0.56 3.19 -20.30
N ASP A 52 -0.76 3.05 -20.23
CA ASP A 52 -1.62 4.00 -19.49
C ASP A 52 -1.39 3.99 -17.96
N LEU A 53 -0.79 2.92 -17.42
CA LEU A 53 -0.37 2.81 -16.01
C LEU A 53 1.15 2.67 -15.89
N CYS A 54 1.92 3.18 -16.87
CA CYS A 54 3.38 3.11 -16.86
C CYS A 54 3.99 3.83 -15.64
N VAL A 55 5.02 3.22 -15.06
CA VAL A 55 5.75 3.66 -13.85
C VAL A 55 7.26 3.76 -14.07
N ASP A 56 7.73 3.71 -15.32
CA ASP A 56 9.16 3.64 -15.64
C ASP A 56 9.90 4.90 -15.16
N SER A 57 9.30 6.09 -15.34
CA SER A 57 9.86 7.36 -14.85
C SER A 57 9.87 7.43 -13.32
N LEU A 58 8.82 6.93 -12.67
CA LEU A 58 8.74 6.82 -11.22
C LEU A 58 9.86 5.94 -10.66
N ILE A 59 10.18 4.82 -11.30
CA ILE A 59 11.27 3.93 -10.87
C ILE A 59 12.65 4.59 -10.99
N GLN A 60 12.82 5.47 -11.97
CA GLN A 60 14.09 6.15 -12.25
C GLN A 60 14.29 7.39 -11.37
N ASN A 61 13.25 8.20 -11.20
CA ASN A 61 13.37 9.55 -10.64
C ASN A 61 12.48 9.79 -9.41
N GLY A 62 11.58 8.87 -9.09
CA GLY A 62 10.62 9.00 -7.99
C GLY A 62 11.21 8.70 -6.61
N SER A 63 10.52 9.19 -5.58
CA SER A 63 10.81 8.86 -4.19
C SER A 63 10.46 7.41 -3.85
N LEU A 64 11.04 6.86 -2.78
CA LEU A 64 10.71 5.52 -2.32
C LEU A 64 9.24 5.43 -1.87
N GLU A 65 8.72 6.49 -1.28
CA GLU A 65 7.36 6.61 -0.81
C GLU A 65 6.35 6.59 -1.98
N GLU A 66 6.64 7.27 -3.09
CA GLU A 66 5.80 7.21 -4.29
C GLU A 66 5.87 5.82 -4.96
N ILE A 67 7.05 5.18 -4.96
CA ILE A 67 7.20 3.79 -5.43
C ILE A 67 6.34 2.84 -4.57
N LYS A 68 6.36 2.99 -3.24
CA LYS A 68 5.50 2.22 -2.33
C LYS A 68 4.02 2.47 -2.57
N LEU A 69 3.60 3.72 -2.74
CA LEU A 69 2.22 4.06 -3.10
C LEU A 69 1.78 3.35 -4.39
N SER A 70 2.61 3.38 -5.43
CA SER A 70 2.29 2.66 -6.68
C SER A 70 2.19 1.15 -6.49
N MET A 71 3.01 0.56 -5.60
CA MET A 71 2.90 -0.85 -5.24
C MET A 71 1.57 -1.17 -4.56
N VAL A 72 1.13 -0.32 -3.63
CA VAL A 72 -0.20 -0.44 -2.98
C VAL A 72 -1.29 -0.40 -4.03
N GLN A 73 -1.32 0.66 -4.83
CA GLN A 73 -2.37 0.88 -5.84
C GLN A 73 -2.45 -0.25 -6.87
N LEU A 74 -1.33 -0.65 -7.46
CA LEU A 74 -1.27 -1.75 -8.43
C LEU A 74 -1.67 -3.09 -7.80
N SER A 75 -1.31 -3.33 -6.53
CA SER A 75 -1.69 -4.56 -5.84
C SER A 75 -3.21 -4.66 -5.64
N PHE A 76 -3.85 -3.57 -5.21
CA PHE A 76 -5.31 -3.50 -5.09
C PHE A 76 -6.01 -3.66 -6.44
N ILE A 77 -5.58 -2.92 -7.47
CA ILE A 77 -6.16 -2.98 -8.82
C ILE A 77 -6.02 -4.39 -9.42
N ALA A 78 -4.86 -5.02 -9.28
CA ALA A 78 -4.61 -6.36 -9.81
C ALA A 78 -5.51 -7.42 -9.15
N HIS A 79 -5.62 -7.39 -7.82
CA HIS A 79 -6.48 -8.35 -7.09
C HIS A 79 -7.95 -8.12 -7.38
N ALA A 80 -8.37 -6.86 -7.44
CA ALA A 80 -9.73 -6.48 -7.83
C ALA A 80 -10.06 -6.93 -9.26
N TYR A 81 -9.12 -6.83 -10.20
CA TYR A 81 -9.35 -7.30 -11.57
C TYR A 81 -9.48 -8.82 -11.64
N ILE A 82 -8.62 -9.56 -10.91
CA ILE A 82 -8.64 -11.03 -10.90
C ILE A 82 -9.89 -11.57 -10.21
N LEU A 83 -10.26 -11.04 -9.04
CA LEU A 83 -11.26 -11.63 -8.14
C LEU A 83 -12.59 -10.86 -8.07
N GLY A 84 -12.63 -9.62 -8.56
CA GLY A 84 -13.77 -8.72 -8.35
C GLY A 84 -14.90 -8.83 -9.37
N GLY A 85 -14.75 -9.65 -10.42
CA GLY A 85 -15.81 -9.93 -11.39
C GLY A 85 -16.68 -11.12 -10.97
N ALA A 86 -17.66 -11.47 -11.82
CA ALA A 86 -18.53 -12.63 -11.59
C ALA A 86 -17.76 -13.96 -11.44
N GLU A 87 -16.69 -14.12 -12.20
CA GLU A 87 -15.80 -15.29 -12.16
C GLU A 87 -14.33 -14.85 -12.05
N PRO A 88 -13.49 -15.59 -11.30
CA PRO A 88 -12.07 -15.32 -11.21
C PRO A 88 -11.37 -15.41 -12.57
N LYS A 89 -10.47 -14.45 -12.84
CA LYS A 89 -9.64 -14.43 -14.05
C LYS A 89 -8.29 -15.09 -13.79
N SER A 90 -7.75 -15.75 -14.80
CA SER A 90 -6.45 -16.43 -14.73
C SER A 90 -5.27 -15.60 -15.26
N ASN A 91 -5.54 -14.48 -15.93
CA ASN A 91 -4.52 -13.63 -16.53
C ASN A 91 -4.75 -12.15 -16.21
N LEU A 92 -3.65 -11.41 -15.99
CA LEU A 92 -3.68 -9.95 -15.87
C LEU A 92 -3.33 -9.28 -17.21
N PRO A 93 -4.09 -8.25 -17.63
CA PRO A 93 -3.75 -7.40 -18.75
C PRO A 93 -2.37 -6.76 -18.57
N ARG A 94 -1.65 -6.57 -19.69
CA ARG A 94 -0.29 -6.04 -19.68
C ARG A 94 -0.19 -4.67 -19.01
N VAL A 95 -1.21 -3.82 -19.21
CA VAL A 95 -1.30 -2.48 -18.58
C VAL A 95 -1.20 -2.53 -17.06
N ILE A 96 -1.60 -3.63 -16.41
CA ILE A 96 -1.42 -3.84 -14.95
C ILE A 96 -0.15 -4.65 -14.67
N ALA A 97 0.03 -5.77 -15.37
CA ALA A 97 1.08 -6.74 -15.07
C ALA A 97 2.49 -6.15 -15.24
N LYS A 98 2.73 -5.38 -16.30
CA LYS A 98 4.04 -4.78 -16.59
C LYS A 98 4.49 -3.81 -15.48
N PRO A 99 3.73 -2.75 -15.14
CA PRO A 99 4.16 -1.83 -14.08
C PRO A 99 4.23 -2.50 -12.71
N TRP A 100 3.32 -3.43 -12.40
CA TRP A 100 3.33 -4.09 -11.10
C TRP A 100 4.58 -4.97 -10.91
N VAL A 101 4.98 -5.73 -11.94
CA VAL A 101 6.23 -6.50 -11.91
C VAL A 101 7.45 -5.58 -11.81
N SER A 102 7.46 -4.45 -12.52
CA SER A 102 8.58 -3.50 -12.47
C SER A 102 8.77 -2.90 -11.07
N ILE A 103 7.69 -2.43 -10.44
CA ILE A 103 7.72 -1.90 -9.07
C ILE A 103 8.06 -2.97 -8.05
N SER A 104 7.48 -4.16 -8.19
CA SER A 104 7.76 -5.32 -7.33
C SER A 104 9.26 -5.67 -7.33
N LYS A 105 9.88 -5.70 -8.52
CA LYS A 105 11.33 -5.90 -8.65
C LYS A 105 12.13 -4.78 -7.97
N LYS A 106 11.73 -3.52 -8.14
CA LYS A 106 12.39 -2.36 -7.52
C LYS A 106 12.33 -2.41 -5.99
N LEU A 107 11.25 -2.93 -5.43
CA LEU A 107 11.04 -3.09 -3.99
C LEU A 107 11.51 -4.44 -3.44
N GLU A 108 12.08 -5.30 -4.29
CA GLU A 108 12.50 -6.67 -3.93
C GLU A 108 11.37 -7.50 -3.29
N ARG A 109 10.14 -7.31 -3.77
CA ARG A 109 8.93 -7.98 -3.28
C ARG A 109 8.24 -8.71 -4.43
N PRO A 110 7.49 -9.79 -4.16
CA PRO A 110 6.65 -10.40 -5.18
C PRO A 110 5.48 -9.47 -5.57
N PRO A 111 5.00 -9.52 -6.84
CA PRO A 111 3.80 -8.83 -7.28
C PRO A 111 2.56 -9.53 -6.71
N VAL A 112 2.30 -9.29 -5.43
CA VAL A 112 1.16 -9.80 -4.68
C VAL A 112 0.77 -8.79 -3.60
N LEU A 113 -0.52 -8.69 -3.32
CA LEU A 113 -1.02 -7.88 -2.23
C LEU A 113 -0.64 -8.58 -0.93
N SER A 114 0.41 -8.05 -0.30
CA SER A 114 0.96 -8.56 0.95
C SER A 114 0.63 -7.59 2.09
N TYR A 115 0.84 -8.03 3.32
CA TYR A 115 0.57 -7.23 4.52
C TYR A 115 1.20 -5.83 4.47
N ALA A 116 2.42 -5.70 3.93
CA ALA A 116 3.06 -4.39 3.79
C ALA A 116 2.27 -3.44 2.87
N SER A 117 1.67 -3.94 1.79
CA SER A 117 0.86 -3.10 0.88
C SER A 117 -0.60 -2.98 1.29
N TYR A 118 -1.14 -3.92 2.06
CA TYR A 118 -2.53 -3.86 2.52
C TYR A 118 -2.69 -3.05 3.81
N CYS A 119 -1.67 -3.07 4.67
CA CYS A 119 -1.69 -2.46 5.99
C CYS A 119 -0.58 -1.41 6.16
N LEU A 120 0.70 -1.81 6.18
CA LEU A 120 1.79 -0.92 6.62
C LEU A 120 1.95 0.36 5.80
N ASP A 121 1.79 0.26 4.48
CA ASP A 121 1.91 1.38 3.54
C ASP A 121 0.53 1.92 3.09
N ASN A 122 -0.60 1.54 3.72
CA ASN A 122 -1.97 1.86 3.28
C ASN A 122 -2.84 2.53 4.35
N TRP A 123 -2.30 3.53 5.04
CA TRP A 123 -3.03 4.26 6.07
C TRP A 123 -2.60 5.72 6.12
N TYR A 124 -3.42 6.57 6.73
CA TYR A 124 -3.11 7.96 7.03
C TYR A 124 -3.82 8.41 8.30
N LEU A 125 -3.37 9.52 8.90
CA LEU A 125 -4.05 10.15 10.03
C LEU A 125 -5.15 11.12 9.57
N MET A 126 -6.34 11.00 10.15
CA MET A 126 -7.43 11.96 9.92
C MET A 126 -7.08 13.35 10.47
N ASN A 127 -6.39 13.38 11.60
CA ASN A 127 -5.78 14.56 12.20
C ASN A 127 -4.30 14.24 12.50
N SER A 128 -3.39 14.93 11.80
CA SER A 128 -1.94 14.74 11.95
C SER A 128 -1.38 15.24 13.28
N GLU A 129 -2.16 16.00 14.06
CA GLU A 129 -1.78 16.44 15.41
C GLU A 129 -2.13 15.40 16.49
N GLU A 130 -2.91 14.37 16.15
CA GLU A 130 -3.34 13.31 17.05
C GLU A 130 -2.52 12.02 16.85
N PRO A 131 -2.32 11.20 17.89
CA PRO A 131 -1.56 9.95 17.78
C PRO A 131 -2.31 8.90 16.96
N ILE A 132 -1.60 7.84 16.57
CA ILE A 132 -2.19 6.63 15.98
C ILE A 132 -3.16 6.02 17.00
N ASN A 133 -4.44 5.96 16.64
CA ASN A 133 -5.48 5.31 17.43
C ASN A 133 -6.68 4.93 16.53
N LEU A 134 -7.57 4.09 17.05
CA LEU A 134 -8.70 3.53 16.30
C LEU A 134 -9.65 4.58 15.70
N ASN A 135 -9.69 5.80 16.24
CA ASN A 135 -10.57 6.87 15.75
C ASN A 135 -9.86 7.87 14.84
N ASN A 136 -8.53 7.76 14.70
CA ASN A 136 -7.72 8.72 13.95
C ASN A 136 -7.01 8.10 12.73
N VAL A 137 -7.13 6.80 12.50
CA VAL A 137 -6.52 6.09 11.36
C VAL A 137 -7.57 5.76 10.31
N ALA A 138 -7.26 6.05 9.06
CA ALA A 138 -8.07 5.70 7.89
C ALA A 138 -7.20 5.09 6.78
N LEU A 139 -7.82 4.41 5.82
CA LEU A 139 -7.14 3.71 4.72
C LEU A 139 -7.03 4.61 3.49
N ILE A 140 -5.92 4.49 2.76
CA ILE A 140 -5.71 5.23 1.50
C ILE A 140 -6.47 4.55 0.35
N ASN A 141 -6.37 3.23 0.28
CA ASN A 141 -6.98 2.38 -0.74
C ASN A 141 -7.87 1.32 -0.09
N ASN A 142 -9.04 1.10 -0.70
CA ASN A 142 -9.99 0.07 -0.34
C ASN A 142 -10.40 -0.77 -1.55
N PHE A 143 -10.87 -2.00 -1.30
CA PHE A 143 -11.63 -2.75 -2.29
C PHE A 143 -13.06 -2.25 -2.38
N LEU A 144 -13.84 -2.27 -1.30
CA LEU A 144 -15.24 -1.82 -1.30
C LEU A 144 -15.48 -0.66 -0.33
N GLY A 145 -14.57 -0.42 0.63
CA GLY A 145 -14.62 0.71 1.56
C GLY A 145 -15.76 0.61 2.55
N GLY A 146 -16.03 -0.61 3.04
CA GLY A 146 -17.02 -0.86 4.09
C GLY A 146 -16.39 -0.77 5.48
N ILE A 147 -17.24 -0.58 6.50
CA ILE A 147 -16.81 -0.49 7.91
C ILE A 147 -15.92 -1.67 8.31
N ASP A 148 -16.27 -2.89 7.88
CA ASP A 148 -15.51 -4.10 8.20
C ASP A 148 -14.09 -4.08 7.59
N GLU A 149 -13.93 -3.54 6.39
CA GLU A 149 -12.63 -3.44 5.71
C GLU A 149 -11.74 -2.40 6.38
N ASP A 150 -12.28 -1.21 6.64
CA ASP A 150 -11.53 -0.14 7.31
C ASP A 150 -11.12 -0.58 8.72
N TRP A 151 -12.06 -1.15 9.47
CA TRP A 151 -11.81 -1.60 10.83
C TRP A 151 -10.76 -2.71 10.89
N PHE A 152 -10.75 -3.63 9.92
CA PHE A 152 -9.73 -4.68 9.83
C PHE A 152 -8.32 -4.10 9.73
N VAL A 153 -8.08 -3.13 8.85
CA VAL A 153 -6.74 -2.56 8.68
C VAL A 153 -6.39 -1.58 9.80
N THR A 154 -7.31 -0.73 10.24
CA THR A 154 -7.07 0.24 11.33
C THR A 154 -6.65 -0.44 12.63
N ILE A 155 -7.25 -1.59 12.98
CA ILE A 155 -6.81 -2.38 14.14
C ILE A 155 -5.37 -2.83 13.98
N HIS A 156 -4.98 -3.35 12.81
CA HIS A 156 -3.62 -3.84 12.59
C HIS A 156 -2.60 -2.71 12.68
N VAL A 157 -2.89 -1.53 12.13
CA VAL A 157 -2.01 -0.35 12.27
C VAL A 157 -1.81 0.00 13.75
N CYS A 158 -2.88 0.00 14.55
CA CYS A 158 -2.77 0.28 15.99
C CYS A 158 -1.98 -0.79 16.75
N ILE A 159 -2.11 -2.07 16.37
CA ILE A 159 -1.33 -3.17 16.97
C ILE A 159 0.16 -3.02 16.64
N GLU A 160 0.50 -2.69 15.38
CA GLU A 160 1.89 -2.49 14.96
C GLU A 160 2.54 -1.28 15.66
N ASP A 161 1.80 -0.18 15.83
CA ASP A 161 2.29 0.97 16.60
C ASP A 161 2.50 0.60 18.08
N ALA A 162 1.56 -0.10 18.70
CA ALA A 162 1.71 -0.55 20.09
C ALA A 162 2.90 -1.52 20.29
N ALA A 163 3.24 -2.32 19.29
CA ALA A 163 4.35 -3.26 19.35
C ALA A 163 5.74 -2.59 19.20
N ARG A 164 5.80 -1.32 18.79
CA ARG A 164 7.06 -0.63 18.47
C ARG A 164 8.06 -0.60 19.61
N ASP A 165 7.58 -0.39 20.85
CA ASP A 165 8.42 -0.26 22.03
C ASP A 165 9.04 -1.61 22.43
N ALA A 166 8.27 -2.69 22.26
CA ALA A 166 8.76 -4.04 22.49
C ALA A 166 9.86 -4.44 21.49
N MET A 167 9.73 -4.01 20.23
CA MET A 167 10.78 -4.22 19.22
C MET A 167 12.04 -3.39 19.51
N GLU A 168 11.87 -2.15 19.96
CA GLU A 168 12.98 -1.30 20.38
C GLU A 168 13.73 -1.91 21.57
N ALA A 169 13.01 -2.37 22.59
CA ALA A 169 13.57 -3.09 23.73
C ALA A 169 14.29 -4.38 23.31
N SER A 170 13.70 -5.17 22.40
CA SER A 170 14.32 -6.42 21.91
C SER A 170 15.66 -6.16 21.21
N LYS A 171 15.76 -5.04 20.46
CA LYS A 171 17.02 -4.63 19.84
C LYS A 171 18.07 -4.27 20.90
N LEU A 172 17.70 -3.52 21.92
CA LEU A 172 18.62 -3.16 23.02
C LEU A 172 19.12 -4.43 23.73
N LEU A 173 18.22 -5.34 24.09
CA LEU A 173 18.56 -6.62 24.72
C LEU A 173 19.53 -7.47 23.89
N SER A 174 19.39 -7.46 22.55
CA SER A 174 20.31 -8.20 21.67
C SER A 174 21.75 -7.70 21.69
N GLN A 175 21.98 -6.50 22.23
CA GLN A 175 23.29 -5.85 22.34
C GLN A 175 23.87 -5.94 23.75
N CYS A 176 23.07 -6.38 24.75
CA CYS A 176 23.53 -6.56 26.12
C CYS A 176 24.57 -7.70 26.18
N THR A 177 25.57 -7.51 27.03
CA THR A 177 26.61 -8.48 27.40
C THR A 177 26.60 -8.67 28.90
N GLU A 178 27.43 -9.59 29.43
CA GLU A 178 27.58 -9.79 30.89
C GLU A 178 28.03 -8.53 31.66
N GLU A 179 28.53 -7.51 30.97
CA GLU A 179 28.95 -6.23 31.54
C GLU A 179 27.85 -5.16 31.50
N SER A 180 26.70 -5.44 30.88
CA SER A 180 25.57 -4.50 30.81
C SER A 180 24.89 -4.37 32.17
N GLU A 181 24.39 -3.18 32.51
CA GLU A 181 23.80 -2.89 33.83
C GLU A 181 22.59 -3.77 34.15
N GLU A 182 21.90 -4.32 33.15
CA GLU A 182 20.77 -5.24 33.32
C GLU A 182 21.17 -6.70 33.66
N SER A 183 22.47 -7.00 33.83
CA SER A 183 22.99 -8.37 34.05
C SER A 183 22.90 -8.89 35.49
N TYR A 184 22.18 -8.19 36.38
CA TYR A 184 22.09 -8.52 37.82
C TYR A 184 20.72 -9.06 38.24
#